data_AF-A0A381X5Z1-F1
#
_entry.id   AF-A0A381X5Z1-F1
#
_cell.length_a   1.000
_cell.length_b   1.000
_cell.length_c   1.000
_cell.angle_alpha   90.00
_cell.angle_beta   90.00
_cell.angle_gamma   90.00
#
_symmetry.space_group_name_H-M   'P 1'
#
loop_
_entity.id
_entity.type
_entity.pdbx_description
1 polymer ?
#
loop_
_entity_poly.entity_id
_entity_poly.type
_entity_poly.pdbx_seq_one_letter_code
_entity_poly.pdbx_strand_id
1 'polypeptide(L)'
;MITLRNGTRELYNLKDDLSETRNLLEKNKEEAAGLQKLLQSYIDKGRSTPGPAQKNEFDFDLEKSGDKKRNKKNKKNPPEEK
;
A
#
# COMPACT_ATOMS: atom_id res chain seq x y z
N MET A 1 10.30 -2.20 -1.28
CA MET A 1 9.03 -1.69 -0.72
C MET A 1 7.99 -2.79 -0.84
N ILE A 2 7.20 -3.00 0.20
CA ILE A 2 6.06 -3.92 0.22
C ILE A 2 4.79 -3.06 0.32
N THR A 3 3.76 -3.42 -0.43
CA THR A 3 2.42 -2.84 -0.28
C THR A 3 1.41 -3.94 -0.09
N LEU A 4 0.77 -3.93 1.06
CA LEU A 4 -0.24 -4.91 1.44
C LEU A 4 -1.62 -4.46 0.93
N ARG A 5 -2.53 -5.41 0.71
CA ARG A 5 -3.89 -5.12 0.22
C ARG A 5 -4.73 -4.27 1.18
N ASN A 6 -4.31 -4.19 2.45
CA ASN A 6 -4.92 -3.35 3.48
C ASN A 6 -4.36 -1.91 3.49
N GLY A 7 -3.49 -1.57 2.54
CA GLY A 7 -2.94 -0.22 2.38
C GLY A 7 -1.67 0.04 3.19
N THR A 8 -1.24 -0.91 4.02
CA THR A 8 0.02 -0.78 4.74
C THR A 8 1.19 -0.81 3.74
N ARG A 9 2.09 0.16 3.89
CA ARG A 9 3.31 0.27 3.10
C ARG A 9 4.50 0.08 4.02
N GLU A 10 5.49 -0.65 3.54
CA GLU A 10 6.67 -0.99 4.32
C GLU A 10 7.91 -0.90 3.43
N LEU A 11 9.01 -0.41 4.00
CA LEU A 11 10.28 -0.29 3.30
C LEU A 11 11.36 -0.96 4.13
N TYR A 12 12.00 -1.98 3.55
CA TYR A 12 13.07 -2.73 4.17
C TYR A 12 14.36 -2.58 3.37
N ASN A 13 15.49 -2.52 4.08
CA ASN A 13 16.81 -2.59 3.47
C ASN A 13 17.32 -4.03 3.57
N LEU A 14 17.13 -4.80 2.49
CA LEU A 14 17.50 -6.21 2.44
C LEU A 14 19.02 -6.45 2.52
N LYS A 15 19.85 -5.42 2.30
CA LYS A 15 21.30 -5.56 2.43
C LYS A 15 21.72 -5.75 3.88
N ASP A 16 21.09 -5.02 4.79
CA ASP A 16 21.42 -4.99 6.22
C ASP A 16 20.41 -5.79 7.07
N ASP A 17 19.20 -6.03 6.56
CA ASP A 17 18.10 -6.68 7.27
C ASP A 17 17.30 -7.59 6.32
N LEU A 18 17.85 -8.77 6.05
CA LEU A 18 17.22 -9.80 5.20
C LEU A 18 15.94 -10.39 5.81
N SER A 19 15.78 -10.31 7.13
CA SER A 19 14.60 -10.81 7.83
C SER A 19 13.44 -9.80 7.87
N GLU A 20 13.59 -8.64 7.22
CA GLU A 20 12.53 -7.61 7.08
C GLU A 20 11.95 -7.19 8.45
N THR A 21 12.82 -7.00 9.44
CA THR A 21 12.41 -6.69 10.83
C THR A 21 12.29 -5.19 11.10
N ARG A 22 12.97 -4.34 10.32
CA ARG A 22 13.09 -2.91 10.55
C ARG A 22 12.45 -2.11 9.41
N ASN A 23 11.25 -1.62 9.66
CA ASN A 23 10.57 -0.74 8.71
C ASN A 23 11.24 0.65 8.68
N LEU A 24 11.71 1.05 7.49
CA LEU A 24 12.42 2.30 7.21
C LEU A 24 11.56 3.31 6.44
N LEU A 25 10.27 3.04 6.23
CA LEU A 25 9.38 3.89 5.43
C LEU A 25 9.38 5.34 5.92
N GLU A 26 9.26 5.54 7.24
CA GLU A 26 9.21 6.89 7.83
C GLU A 26 10.54 7.64 7.72
N LYS A 27 11.66 6.91 7.62
CA LYS A 27 13.01 7.51 7.53
C LYS A 27 13.39 7.83 6.08
N ASN A 28 12.89 7.04 5.12
CA ASN A 28 13.27 7.13 3.71
C ASN A 28 12.04 7.34 2.81
N LYS A 29 11.30 8.42 3.07
CA LYS A 29 10.05 8.74 2.33
C LYS A 29 10.30 9.01 0.85
N GLU A 30 11.45 9.60 0.50
CA GLU A 30 11.81 9.90 -0.89
C GLU A 30 12.05 8.62 -1.69
N GLU A 31 12.88 7.71 -1.16
CA GLU A 31 13.13 6.39 -1.75
C GLU A 31 11.83 5.58 -1.87
N ALA A 32 10.98 5.63 -0.82
CA ALA A 32 9.66 5.00 -0.85
C ALA A 32 8.77 5.55 -1.98
N ALA A 33 8.78 6.87 -2.21
CA ALA A 33 8.01 7.50 -3.28
C ALA A 33 8.52 7.09 -4.68
N GLY A 34 9.84 6.95 -4.86
CA GLY A 34 10.44 6.44 -6.09
C GLY A 34 10.01 5.01 -6.39
N LEU A 35 10.10 4.13 -5.39
CA LEU A 35 9.67 2.74 -5.50
C LEU A 35 8.16 2.60 -5.71
N GLN A 36 7.36 3.49 -5.10
CA GLN A 36 5.92 3.53 -5.32
C GLN A 36 5.58 3.85 -6.79
N LYS A 37 6.23 4.86 -7.38
CA LYS A 37 6.04 5.21 -8.79
C LYS A 37 6.45 4.07 -9.72
N LEU A 38 7.55 3.39 -9.40
CA LEU A 38 8.01 2.24 -10.17
C LEU A 38 7.00 1.08 -10.11
N LEU A 39 6.48 0.78 -8.92
CA LEU A 39 5.46 -0.24 -8.72
C LEU A 39 4.18 0.09 -9.49
N GLN A 40 3.72 1.35 -9.44
CA GLN A 40 2.57 1.81 -10.23
C GLN A 40 2.79 1.56 -11.72
N SER A 41 3.98 1.90 -12.24
CA SER A 41 4.29 1.65 -13.65
C SER A 41 4.23 0.17 -14.02
N TYR A 42 4.63 -0.74 -13.12
CA TYR A 42 4.52 -2.18 -13.36
C TYR A 42 3.08 -2.67 -13.37
N ILE A 43 2.23 -2.11 -12.51
CA ILE A 43 0.79 -2.39 -12.52
C ILE A 43 0.19 -1.91 -13.84
N ASP A 44 0.48 -0.68 -14.27
CA ASP A 44 -0.08 -0.10 -15.51
C ASP A 44 0.37 -0.85 -16.76
N LYS A 45 1.64 -1.29 -16.80
CA LYS A 45 2.19 -2.08 -17.91
C LYS A 45 1.78 -3.56 -17.84
N GLY A 46 1.35 -4.01 -16.67
CA GLY A 46 1.12 -5.41 -16.30
C GLY A 46 2.34 -6.33 -16.42
N ARG A 47 3.54 -5.76 -16.33
CA ARG A 47 4.81 -6.50 -16.38
C ARG A 47 5.97 -5.69 -15.80
N SER A 48 6.93 -6.39 -15.19
CA SER A 48 8.15 -5.80 -14.63
C SER A 48 9.36 -5.89 -15.59
N THR A 49 9.22 -6.59 -16.72
CA THR A 49 10.27 -6.76 -17.72
C THR A 49 9.96 -5.95 -18.99
N PRO A 50 10.97 -5.58 -19.81
CA PRO A 50 10.73 -4.87 -21.07
C PRO A 50 9.92 -5.70 -22.07
N GLY A 51 8.95 -5.07 -22.73
CA GLY A 51 8.16 -5.66 -23.82
C GLY A 51 6.75 -5.07 -23.89
N PRO A 52 5.87 -5.62 -24.74
CA PRO A 52 4.50 -5.12 -24.88
C PRO A 52 3.74 -5.23 -23.56
N ALA A 53 2.89 -4.25 -23.28
CA ALA A 53 2.04 -4.23 -22.10
C ALA A 53 1.11 -5.46 -22.09
N GLN A 54 0.90 -6.02 -20.90
CA GLN A 54 0.06 -7.19 -20.69
C GLN A 54 -1.09 -6.81 -19.75
N LYS A 55 -2.25 -7.42 -19.97
CA LYS A 55 -3.41 -7.19 -19.10
C LYS A 55 -3.20 -7.93 -17.78
N ASN A 56 -3.32 -7.23 -16.65
CA ASN A 56 -3.38 -7.88 -15.34
C ASN A 56 -4.68 -8.66 -15.18
N GLU A 57 -4.59 -9.85 -14.60
CA GLU A 57 -5.78 -10.66 -14.28
C GLU A 57 -6.61 -10.05 -13.14
N PHE A 58 -5.99 -9.20 -12.32
CA PHE A 58 -6.60 -8.56 -11.17
C PHE A 58 -6.38 -7.04 -11.20
N ASP A 59 -7.44 -6.29 -10.89
CA ASP A 59 -7.39 -4.84 -10.71
C ASP A 59 -6.82 -4.52 -9.33
N PHE A 60 -5.53 -4.19 -9.29
CA PHE A 60 -4.85 -3.80 -8.06
C PHE A 60 -4.66 -2.29 -8.02
N ASP A 61 -5.40 -1.64 -7.13
CA ASP A 61 -5.34 -0.20 -6.94
C ASP A 61 -4.39 0.15 -5.78
N LEU A 62 -3.22 0.71 -6.13
CA LEU A 62 -2.16 1.06 -5.18
C LEU A 62 -2.56 2.23 -4.25
N GLU A 63 -3.49 3.08 -4.69
CA GLU A 63 -3.94 4.26 -3.95
C GLU A 63 -5.18 3.97 -3.09
N LYS A 64 -6.13 3.16 -3.58
CA LYS A 64 -7.35 2.79 -2.82
C LYS A 64 -7.13 1.77 -1.72
N SER A 65 -5.95 1.14 -1.66
CA SER A 65 -5.66 0.14 -0.63
C SER A 65 -5.72 0.72 0.81
N GLY A 66 -5.70 2.05 1.00
CA GLY A 66 -5.68 2.70 2.32
C GLY A 66 -7.02 3.09 2.97
N ASP A 67 -8.16 3.05 2.28
CA ASP A 67 -9.41 3.63 2.83
C ASP A 67 -10.63 2.72 2.67
N LYS A 68 -10.69 1.66 3.48
CA LYS A 68 -11.96 1.34 4.13
C LYS A 68 -11.89 1.83 5.57
N LYS A 69 -12.04 3.16 5.77
CA LYS A 69 -12.62 3.65 7.02
C LYS A 69 -13.86 2.81 7.28
N ARG A 70 -13.80 1.92 8.27
CA ARG A 70 -14.99 1.30 8.86
C ARG A 70 -15.85 2.47 9.31
N ASN A 71 -16.89 2.77 8.55
CA ASN A 71 -17.87 3.78 8.89
C ASN A 71 -18.58 3.29 10.17
N LYS A 72 -18.04 3.63 11.34
CA LYS A 72 -18.67 3.36 12.64
C LYS A 72 -19.80 4.38 12.84
N LYS A 73 -20.77 4.39 11.93
CA LYS A 73 -22.09 5.00 12.15
C LYS A 73 -22.88 4.04 13.03
N ASN A 74 -22.67 4.14 14.34
CA ASN A 74 -23.76 4.08 15.30
C ASN A 74 -23.28 4.69 16.62
N LYS A 75 -23.16 6.01 16.62
CA LYS A 75 -23.12 6.83 17.84
C LYS A 75 -24.48 7.53 17.92
N LYS A 76 -25.51 6.79 18.34
CA LYS A 76 -26.81 7.31 18.79
C LYS A 76 -27.38 6.34 19.82
N ASN A 77 -26.84 6.37 21.02
CA ASN A 77 -27.69 6.16 22.19
C ASN A 77 -28.07 7.58 22.63
N PRO A 78 -29.34 7.99 22.55
CA PRO A 78 -29.80 9.18 23.24
C PRO A 78 -29.71 8.95 24.76
N PRO A 79 -29.39 9.99 25.53
CA PRO A 79 -29.44 9.96 26.99
C PRO A 79 -30.89 10.14 27.51
N GLU A 80 -31.06 9.85 28.80
CA GLU A 80 -32.17 10.20 29.71
C GLU A 80 -33.42 9.30 29.78
N GLU A 81 -33.42 8.49 30.85
CA GLU A 81 -34.30 8.63 32.02
C GLU A 81 -35.69 9.25 31.82
N LYS A 82 -36.74 8.42 31.97
CA LYS A 82 -37.83 8.57 32.94
C LYS A 82 -38.61 7.26 33.09
#